data_AF-M1XS41-F1
#
_entry.id   AF-M1XS41-F1
#
_cell.length_a   1.000
_cell.length_b   1.000
_cell.length_c   1.000
_cell.angle_alpha   90.00
_cell.angle_beta   90.00
_cell.angle_gamma   90.00
#
_symmetry.space_group_name_H-M   'P 1'
#
loop_
_entity.id
_entity.type
_entity.pdbx_description
1 polymer ?
#
loop_
_entity_poly.entity_id
_entity_poly.type
_entity_poly.pdbx_seq_one_letter_code
_entity_poly.pdbx_strand_id
1 'polypeptide(L)'
;MLKNRGAFSAWVTAGVPLIFSLLQIGVIEVMGPNTVGVLLIPVGFYEAVVVARGSSVAVMALCLLATGCWIIQGQLLLIQRKSQVGSIVGGIAVLTVIVLFIAILYITFTAGIVDTFVPLTKAGIASVVTIGGIIGMVILIPEGSMSEVKPKKNTPNEHEKKLMGSSDHQQTSDQDIDEATLDRLEPVVPDTVNQIRKKRGDESINEIKLELRHSIENAVADGELDLSVKSRYGQQYNILNLPNQFREIESPIFNRNVYIQQIEQEIYQLATDGDASIRELSFAIEAILDHKSKIQDYIGEKEREFDGLCSTIISDTTSIKQIASEIDGDVGDRTQMLIVEDRHPDVKGVGAIETEILETKSMLHECAFSESLQQLQSLHSDTDKLLTTIEFLRSLVGGIKHNQQSARLPSSTAKQVYIDLEGLLEQQYSITLSLEEDIISIEPNESSETDSPPSNKQHQSASKEYRSQQRAEPGEVTDEILYALREVKKAHISGSTIEYQTGQLPDSVSTPEILKTLKLFCRRQSDIVAEVTVQDGAPPGFFQIEFTDTTDAIAGTDELISRFVDRYSATE
;
A
#
# COMPACT_ATOMS: atom_id res chain seq x y z
N MET A 1 13.80 38.96 9.20
CA MET A 1 12.65 39.33 8.33
C MET A 1 12.53 38.52 7.03
N LEU A 2 13.55 37.75 6.60
CA LEU A 2 13.54 37.04 5.31
C LEU A 2 12.91 35.63 5.31
N LYS A 3 12.79 34.95 6.46
CA LYS A 3 12.42 33.52 6.54
C LYS A 3 10.96 33.18 6.17
N ASN A 4 10.03 34.15 6.21
CA ASN A 4 8.61 33.90 5.90
C ASN A 4 8.17 34.37 4.50
N ARG A 5 9.08 34.87 3.65
CA ARG A 5 8.72 35.26 2.27
C ARG A 5 8.35 34.05 1.40
N GLY A 6 8.96 32.90 1.65
CA GLY A 6 8.68 31.65 0.92
C GLY A 6 7.24 31.16 1.11
N ALA A 7 6.81 30.97 2.37
CA ALA A 7 5.47 30.49 2.69
C ALA A 7 4.36 31.44 2.20
N PHE A 8 4.55 32.75 2.34
CA PHE A 8 3.61 33.72 1.80
C PHE A 8 3.59 33.72 0.28
N SER A 9 4.75 33.61 -0.39
CA SER A 9 4.80 33.53 -1.86
C SER A 9 4.13 32.26 -2.38
N ALA A 10 4.31 31.13 -1.70
CA ALA A 10 3.69 29.84 -2.04
C ALA A 10 2.17 29.88 -1.84
N TRP A 11 1.70 30.50 -0.76
CA TRP A 11 0.27 30.71 -0.52
C TRP A 11 -0.37 31.60 -1.61
N VAL A 12 0.29 32.71 -1.97
CA VAL A 12 -0.18 33.59 -3.06
C VAL A 12 -0.20 32.84 -4.40
N THR A 13 0.84 32.07 -4.73
CA THR A 13 0.89 31.32 -6.00
C THR A 13 -0.16 30.22 -6.07
N ALA A 14 -0.48 29.56 -4.97
CA ALA A 14 -1.54 28.54 -4.91
C ALA A 14 -2.96 29.13 -5.06
N GLY A 15 -3.19 30.37 -4.63
CA GLY A 15 -4.52 31.01 -4.71
C GLY A 15 -4.87 31.62 -6.06
N VAL A 16 -3.87 32.00 -6.87
CA VAL A 16 -4.08 32.65 -8.17
C VAL A 16 -4.90 31.79 -9.14
N PRO A 17 -4.62 30.47 -9.32
CA PRO A 17 -5.44 29.62 -10.16
C PRO A 17 -6.90 29.53 -9.70
N LEU A 18 -7.12 29.50 -8.38
CA LEU A 18 -8.46 29.37 -7.78
C LEU A 18 -9.31 30.62 -8.07
N ILE A 19 -8.75 31.81 -7.88
CA ILE A 19 -9.40 33.09 -8.22
C ILE A 19 -9.67 33.18 -9.72
N PHE A 20 -8.73 32.71 -10.54
CA PHE A 20 -8.88 32.74 -11.99
C PHE A 20 -10.01 31.81 -12.46
N SER A 21 -10.11 30.60 -11.92
CA SER A 21 -11.22 29.68 -12.19
C SER A 21 -12.57 30.27 -11.79
N LEU A 22 -12.64 30.98 -10.66
CA LEU A 22 -13.88 31.64 -10.21
C LEU A 22 -14.31 32.76 -11.14
N LEU A 23 -13.36 33.58 -11.58
CA LEU A 23 -13.62 34.68 -12.49
C LEU A 23 -14.06 34.15 -13.86
N GLN A 24 -13.47 33.05 -14.31
CA GLN A 24 -13.89 32.36 -15.54
C GLN A 24 -15.31 31.81 -15.45
N ILE A 25 -15.67 31.15 -14.34
CA ILE A 25 -17.04 30.62 -14.14
C ILE A 25 -18.05 31.78 -14.21
N GLY A 26 -17.78 32.90 -13.53
CA GLY A 26 -18.64 34.09 -13.59
C GLY A 26 -18.75 34.70 -15.00
N VAL A 27 -17.65 34.73 -15.76
CA VAL A 27 -17.66 35.22 -17.15
C VAL A 27 -18.47 34.30 -18.07
N ILE A 28 -18.35 32.98 -17.91
CA ILE A 28 -19.13 31.99 -18.68
C ILE A 28 -20.62 32.14 -18.39
N GLU A 29 -21.00 32.36 -17.13
CA GLU A 29 -22.40 32.54 -16.73
C GLU A 29 -23.02 33.83 -17.29
N VAL A 30 -22.24 34.92 -17.36
CA VAL A 30 -22.72 36.21 -17.88
C VAL A 30 -22.70 36.30 -19.41
N MET A 31 -21.66 35.77 -20.06
CA MET A 31 -21.45 35.93 -21.51
C MET A 31 -21.90 34.73 -22.34
N GLY A 32 -22.31 33.63 -21.72
CA GLY A 32 -22.71 32.41 -22.40
C GLY A 32 -21.53 31.56 -22.90
N PRO A 33 -21.75 30.25 -23.13
CA PRO A 33 -20.69 29.27 -23.36
C PRO A 33 -19.92 29.45 -24.67
N ASN A 34 -20.45 30.23 -25.62
CA ASN A 34 -19.87 30.38 -26.96
C ASN A 34 -18.83 31.50 -27.07
N THR A 35 -18.60 32.26 -25.99
CA THR A 35 -17.84 33.51 -26.03
C THR A 35 -16.39 33.33 -25.56
N VAL A 36 -16.03 32.15 -25.03
CA VAL A 36 -14.71 31.90 -24.43
C VAL A 36 -13.85 31.04 -25.36
N GLY A 37 -13.31 31.66 -26.41
CA GLY A 37 -12.25 31.08 -27.21
C GLY A 37 -10.93 31.07 -26.44
N VAL A 38 -10.41 29.87 -26.17
CA VAL A 38 -9.06 29.59 -25.64
C VAL A 38 -8.81 30.05 -24.20
N LEU A 39 -9.15 29.20 -23.23
CA LEU A 39 -8.59 29.28 -21.89
C LEU A 39 -8.18 27.89 -21.38
N LEU A 40 -6.95 27.81 -20.84
CA LEU A 40 -6.26 26.63 -20.32
C LEU A 40 -7.01 26.03 -19.12
N ILE A 41 -7.91 25.09 -19.36
CA ILE A 41 -8.45 24.20 -18.33
C ILE A 41 -7.76 22.85 -18.49
N PRO A 42 -7.12 22.28 -17.44
CA PRO A 42 -6.74 20.88 -17.44
C PRO A 42 -7.98 20.03 -17.67
N VAL A 43 -7.96 19.20 -18.71
CA VAL A 43 -9.11 18.46 -19.28
C VAL A 43 -10.00 17.76 -18.22
N GLY A 44 -9.43 17.35 -17.08
CA GLY A 44 -10.17 16.71 -15.98
C GLY A 44 -11.20 17.58 -15.25
N PHE A 45 -11.14 18.92 -15.32
CA PHE A 45 -12.16 19.77 -14.67
C PHE A 45 -13.42 19.98 -15.51
N TYR A 46 -13.35 19.70 -16.82
CA TYR A 46 -14.47 19.96 -17.73
C TYR A 46 -15.64 18.99 -17.49
N GLU A 47 -15.35 17.71 -17.21
CA GLU A 47 -16.40 16.72 -16.91
C GLU A 47 -17.13 17.02 -15.60
N ALA A 48 -16.41 17.48 -14.57
CA ALA A 48 -17.03 17.91 -13.30
C ALA A 48 -17.96 19.11 -13.49
N VAL A 49 -17.62 20.05 -14.39
CA VAL A 49 -18.45 21.22 -14.71
C VAL A 49 -19.68 20.84 -15.54
N VAL A 50 -19.57 19.83 -16.41
CA VAL A 50 -20.71 19.33 -17.21
C VAL A 50 -21.74 18.61 -16.31
N VAL A 51 -21.29 17.86 -15.31
CA VAL A 51 -22.16 17.23 -14.29
C VAL A 51 -22.78 18.26 -13.35
N ALA A 52 -22.08 19.35 -13.07
CA ALA A 52 -22.55 20.45 -12.22
C ALA A 52 -23.66 21.34 -12.84
N ARG A 53 -24.08 21.09 -14.10
CA ARG A 53 -25.16 21.85 -14.78
C ARG A 53 -26.51 21.84 -14.05
N GLY A 54 -26.74 20.90 -13.12
CA GLY A 54 -27.99 20.80 -12.38
C GLY A 54 -28.23 21.88 -11.31
N SER A 55 -27.20 22.59 -10.83
CA SER A 55 -27.37 23.64 -9.80
C SER A 55 -26.19 24.63 -9.78
N SER A 56 -26.25 25.66 -10.64
CA SER A 56 -25.22 26.72 -10.68
C SER A 56 -25.06 27.44 -9.34
N VAL A 57 -26.14 27.56 -8.57
CA VAL A 57 -26.16 28.19 -7.24
C VAL A 57 -25.33 27.40 -6.22
N ALA A 58 -25.40 26.07 -6.23
CA ALA A 58 -24.65 25.24 -5.29
C ALA A 58 -23.14 25.32 -5.57
N VAL A 59 -22.76 25.29 -6.85
CA VAL A 59 -21.36 25.40 -7.28
C VAL A 59 -20.80 26.76 -6.92
N MET A 60 -21.56 27.84 -7.16
CA MET A 60 -21.17 29.19 -6.78
C MET A 60 -21.02 29.34 -5.26
N ALA A 61 -21.94 28.77 -4.47
CA ALA A 61 -21.87 28.79 -3.01
C ALA A 61 -20.62 28.06 -2.49
N LEU A 62 -20.30 26.88 -3.04
CA LEU A 62 -19.12 26.10 -2.68
C LEU A 62 -17.82 26.84 -3.02
N CYS A 63 -17.79 27.46 -4.19
CA CYS A 63 -16.72 28.31 -4.68
C CYS A 63 -16.45 29.52 -3.76
N LEU A 64 -17.51 30.22 -3.34
CA LEU A 64 -17.41 31.34 -2.40
C LEU A 64 -16.95 30.88 -1.01
N LEU A 65 -17.39 29.71 -0.55
CA LEU A 65 -16.93 29.11 0.71
C LEU A 65 -15.44 28.78 0.66
N ALA A 66 -14.97 28.10 -0.39
CA ALA A 66 -13.56 27.77 -0.58
C ALA A 66 -12.69 29.04 -0.59
N THR A 67 -13.15 30.09 -1.27
CA THR A 67 -12.48 31.40 -1.31
C THR A 67 -12.44 32.05 0.07
N GLY A 68 -13.56 32.03 0.80
CA GLY A 68 -13.64 32.57 2.16
C GLY A 68 -12.68 31.86 3.12
N CYS A 69 -12.64 30.53 3.07
CA CYS A 69 -11.69 29.72 3.85
C CYS A 69 -10.22 30.07 3.51
N TRP A 70 -9.90 30.23 2.22
CA TRP A 70 -8.55 30.61 1.80
C TRP A 70 -8.15 32.00 2.32
N ILE A 71 -9.04 32.99 2.27
CA ILE A 71 -8.80 34.34 2.81
C ILE A 71 -8.59 34.30 4.33
N ILE A 72 -9.43 33.56 5.07
CA ILE A 72 -9.31 33.41 6.53
C ILE A 72 -7.97 32.77 6.89
N GLN A 73 -7.54 31.75 6.14
CA GLN A 73 -6.23 31.12 6.32
C GLN A 73 -5.07 32.12 6.09
N GLY A 74 -5.16 32.96 5.05
CA GLY A 74 -4.18 34.01 4.79
C GLY A 74 -4.09 35.04 5.93
N GLN A 75 -5.23 35.43 6.50
CA GLN A 75 -5.29 36.34 7.65
C GLN A 75 -4.67 35.72 8.91
N LEU A 76 -4.96 34.44 9.18
CA LEU A 76 -4.36 33.70 10.31
C LEU A 76 -2.83 33.61 10.18
N LEU A 77 -2.32 33.36 8.98
CA LEU A 77 -0.87 33.34 8.72
C LEU A 77 -0.20 34.71 8.94
N LEU A 78 -0.92 35.82 8.69
CA LEU A 78 -0.41 37.17 8.95
C LEU A 78 -0.41 37.52 10.44
N ILE A 79 -1.38 37.00 11.20
CA ILE A 79 -1.54 37.27 12.65
C ILE A 79 -0.57 36.42 13.49
N GLN A 80 -0.30 35.16 13.11
CA GLN A 80 0.48 34.20 13.91
C GLN A 80 2.00 34.37 13.83
N ARG A 81 2.49 35.61 13.78
CA ARG A 81 3.91 35.91 13.56
C ARG A 81 4.87 35.50 14.71
N LYS A 82 4.40 34.87 15.80
CA LYS A 82 5.23 34.66 17.01
C LYS A 82 5.11 33.35 17.82
N SER A 83 4.25 32.38 17.52
CA SER A 83 4.23 31.12 18.30
C SER A 83 4.20 29.86 17.41
N GLN A 84 4.99 28.85 17.80
CA GLN A 84 5.02 27.53 17.13
C GLN A 84 3.66 26.82 17.16
N VAL A 85 2.80 27.19 18.11
CA VAL A 85 1.41 26.71 18.25
C VAL A 85 0.56 27.07 17.01
N GLY A 86 0.91 28.13 16.28
CA GLY A 86 0.17 28.56 15.10
C GLY A 86 0.17 27.55 13.94
N SER A 87 1.28 26.80 13.77
CA SER A 87 1.40 25.83 12.68
C SER A 87 0.45 24.63 12.84
N ILE A 88 0.25 24.18 14.07
CA ILE A 88 -0.62 23.04 14.39
C ILE A 88 -2.09 23.42 14.19
N VAL A 89 -2.49 24.60 14.67
CA VAL A 89 -3.86 25.11 14.52
C VAL A 89 -4.19 25.38 13.05
N GLY A 90 -3.22 25.90 12.27
CA GLY A 90 -3.37 26.07 10.82
C GLY A 90 -3.54 24.75 10.07
N GLY A 91 -2.78 23.71 10.45
CA GLY A 91 -2.92 22.37 9.88
C GLY A 91 -4.30 21.75 10.13
N ILE A 92 -4.81 21.85 11.35
CA ILE A 92 -6.14 21.32 11.72
C ILE A 92 -7.25 22.06 10.97
N ALA A 93 -7.14 23.38 10.79
CA ALA A 93 -8.13 24.14 10.03
C ALA A 93 -8.19 23.73 8.56
N VAL A 94 -7.03 23.51 7.92
CA VAL A 94 -6.94 23.04 6.53
C VAL A 94 -7.50 21.63 6.39
N LEU A 95 -7.15 20.73 7.31
CA LEU A 95 -7.65 19.35 7.30
C LEU A 95 -9.18 19.33 7.43
N THR A 96 -9.72 20.15 8.34
CA THR A 96 -11.18 20.26 8.54
C THR A 96 -11.89 20.76 7.29
N VAL A 97 -11.32 21.73 6.57
CA VAL A 97 -11.90 22.25 5.31
C VAL A 97 -11.86 21.20 4.20
N ILE A 98 -10.76 20.43 4.09
CA ILE A 98 -10.64 19.35 3.10
C ILE A 98 -11.65 18.24 3.40
N VAL A 99 -11.78 17.82 4.66
CA VAL A 99 -12.75 16.80 5.08
C VAL A 99 -14.19 17.29 4.81
N LEU A 100 -14.51 18.54 5.12
CA LEU A 100 -15.82 19.11 4.83
C LEU A 100 -16.10 19.16 3.33
N PHE A 101 -15.10 19.50 2.52
CA PHE A 101 -15.20 19.54 1.06
C PHE A 101 -15.44 18.14 0.47
N ILE A 102 -14.68 17.14 0.92
CA ILE A 102 -14.86 15.74 0.50
C ILE A 102 -16.22 15.22 0.96
N ALA A 103 -16.66 15.52 2.18
CA ALA A 103 -17.98 15.11 2.67
C ALA A 103 -19.11 15.75 1.84
N ILE A 104 -19.00 17.03 1.48
CA ILE A 104 -19.99 17.69 0.62
C ILE A 104 -19.97 17.07 -0.78
N LEU A 105 -18.80 16.84 -1.38
CA LEU A 105 -18.70 16.16 -2.67
C LEU A 105 -19.30 14.75 -2.62
N TYR A 106 -18.97 13.97 -1.60
CA TYR A 106 -19.46 12.62 -1.41
C TYR A 106 -20.99 12.60 -1.27
N ILE A 107 -21.57 13.46 -0.44
CA ILE A 107 -23.04 13.57 -0.28
C ILE A 107 -23.69 14.01 -1.59
N THR A 108 -23.08 14.96 -2.31
CA THR A 108 -23.62 15.44 -3.59
C THR A 108 -23.57 14.35 -4.66
N PHE A 109 -22.54 13.49 -4.63
CA PHE A 109 -22.34 12.43 -5.62
C PHE A 109 -23.16 11.16 -5.32
N THR A 110 -23.32 10.80 -4.05
CA THR A 110 -24.01 9.57 -3.63
C THR A 110 -25.52 9.73 -3.47
N ALA A 111 -26.00 10.91 -3.08
CA ALA A 111 -27.41 11.05 -2.69
C ALA A 111 -28.37 11.31 -3.85
N GLY A 112 -27.93 11.76 -5.04
CA GLY A 112 -28.80 11.99 -6.20
C GLY A 112 -30.01 12.92 -5.97
N ILE A 113 -30.09 13.61 -4.82
CA ILE A 113 -31.25 14.38 -4.38
C ILE A 113 -30.86 15.86 -4.29
N VAL A 114 -31.26 16.63 -5.29
CA VAL A 114 -31.00 18.08 -5.39
C VAL A 114 -31.98 18.89 -4.51
N ASP A 115 -33.16 18.35 -4.19
CA ASP A 115 -34.25 19.14 -3.58
C ASP A 115 -34.19 19.28 -2.04
N THR A 116 -33.34 18.53 -1.34
CA THR A 116 -33.23 18.63 0.14
C THR A 116 -32.10 19.56 0.62
N PHE A 117 -31.36 20.20 -0.30
CA PHE A 117 -30.10 20.90 0.01
C PHE A 117 -30.28 22.34 0.56
N VAL A 118 -31.41 22.99 0.28
CA VAL A 118 -31.68 24.39 0.69
C VAL A 118 -31.84 24.59 2.20
N PRO A 119 -32.47 23.68 2.98
CA PRO A 119 -32.51 23.83 4.45
C PRO A 119 -31.18 23.44 5.13
N LEU A 120 -30.43 22.48 4.59
CA LEU A 120 -29.18 22.01 5.21
C LEU A 120 -28.03 23.02 5.07
N THR A 121 -27.96 23.74 3.94
CA THR A 121 -26.99 24.83 3.72
C THR A 121 -27.19 25.98 4.71
N LYS A 122 -28.43 26.31 5.08
CA LYS A 122 -28.71 27.33 6.11
C LYS A 122 -28.26 26.89 7.51
N ALA A 123 -28.41 25.60 7.84
CA ALA A 123 -27.95 25.03 9.10
C ALA A 123 -26.41 24.93 9.17
N GLY A 124 -25.75 24.54 8.07
CA GLY A 124 -24.29 24.47 7.98
C GLY A 124 -23.58 25.84 8.05
N ILE A 125 -24.17 26.88 7.45
CA ILE A 125 -23.63 28.24 7.56
C ILE A 125 -23.76 28.75 9.01
N ALA A 126 -24.85 28.43 9.71
CA ALA A 126 -25.03 28.81 11.11
C ALA A 126 -24.05 28.11 12.05
N SER A 127 -23.70 26.83 11.80
CA SER A 127 -22.73 26.09 12.62
C SER A 127 -21.29 26.57 12.42
N VAL A 128 -20.89 26.91 11.20
CA VAL A 128 -19.56 27.47 10.91
C VAL A 128 -19.38 28.86 11.54
N VAL A 129 -20.44 29.69 11.53
CA VAL A 129 -20.41 31.02 12.19
C VAL A 129 -20.37 30.89 13.72
N THR A 130 -21.06 29.92 14.31
CA THR A 130 -21.03 29.70 15.77
C THR A 130 -19.70 29.12 16.24
N ILE A 131 -19.12 28.15 15.52
CA ILE A 131 -17.80 27.59 15.85
C ILE A 131 -16.70 28.64 15.66
N GLY A 132 -16.75 29.44 14.59
CA GLY A 132 -15.85 30.58 14.40
C GLY A 132 -16.00 31.66 15.48
N GLY A 133 -17.22 31.91 15.96
CA GLY A 133 -17.50 32.82 17.06
C GLY A 133 -16.95 32.32 18.41
N ILE A 134 -17.07 31.03 18.72
CA ILE A 134 -16.55 30.42 19.95
C ILE A 134 -15.03 30.47 19.97
N ILE A 135 -14.37 30.14 18.84
CA ILE A 135 -12.91 30.20 18.72
C ILE A 135 -12.43 31.66 18.80
N GLY A 136 -13.15 32.61 18.20
CA GLY A 136 -12.86 34.04 18.34
C GLY A 136 -13.00 34.55 19.78
N MET A 137 -13.96 34.04 20.55
CA MET A 137 -14.17 34.44 21.96
C MET A 137 -13.09 33.89 22.89
N VAL A 138 -12.61 32.66 22.65
CA VAL A 138 -11.51 32.04 23.43
C VAL A 138 -10.17 32.75 23.18
N ILE A 139 -9.95 33.30 21.98
CA ILE A 139 -8.74 34.05 21.63
C ILE A 139 -8.76 35.49 22.20
N LEU A 140 -9.93 36.03 22.55
CA LEU A 140 -10.08 37.40 23.07
C LEU A 140 -10.08 37.50 24.61
N ILE A 141 -9.87 36.40 25.34
CA ILE A 141 -9.65 36.46 26.79
C ILE A 141 -8.28 37.10 27.04
N PRO A 142 -8.19 38.31 27.63
CA PRO A 142 -6.91 38.94 27.91
C PRO A 142 -6.21 38.12 29.00
N GLU A 143 -4.98 37.67 28.72
CA GLU A 143 -4.09 37.09 29.73
C GLU A 143 -3.78 38.14 30.81
N GLY A 144 -4.61 38.15 31.84
CA GLY A 144 -4.41 38.91 33.07
C GLY A 144 -3.45 38.17 34.00
N SER A 145 -2.27 38.74 34.17
CA SER A 145 -1.36 38.60 35.32
C SER A 145 -0.89 37.19 35.70
N MET A 146 0.20 36.73 35.08
CA MET A 146 1.20 35.92 35.77
C MET A 146 2.50 36.72 35.88
N SER A 147 2.88 36.99 37.13
CA SER A 147 4.01 37.84 37.49
C SER A 147 5.35 37.27 37.00
N GLU A 148 6.03 38.10 36.22
CA GLU A 148 7.39 37.93 35.73
C GLU A 148 8.40 37.94 36.91
N VAL A 149 8.90 36.77 37.31
CA VAL A 149 10.07 36.66 38.20
C VAL A 149 11.32 36.93 37.37
N LYS A 150 11.85 38.15 37.47
CA LYS A 150 13.12 38.55 36.85
C LYS A 150 14.29 37.76 37.45
N PRO A 151 15.16 37.14 36.64
CA PRO A 151 16.36 36.49 37.14
C PRO A 151 17.36 37.57 37.60
N LYS A 152 17.76 37.44 38.87
CA LYS A 152 18.74 38.29 39.54
C LYS A 152 20.14 38.00 38.99
N LYS A 153 20.72 38.96 38.28
CA LYS A 153 22.16 39.02 37.98
C LYS A 153 22.93 39.05 39.30
N ASN A 154 23.66 37.98 39.62
CA ASN A 154 24.68 37.99 40.65
C ASN A 154 26.05 38.10 40.00
N THR A 155 26.71 39.21 40.31
CA THR A 155 28.15 39.47 40.16
C THR A 155 28.96 38.45 40.97
N PRO A 156 30.15 38.02 40.51
CA PRO A 156 31.00 37.12 41.26
C PRO A 156 31.72 37.90 42.37
N ASN A 157 31.47 37.51 43.63
CA ASN A 157 32.22 38.02 44.77
C ASN A 157 33.55 37.26 44.89
N GLU A 158 34.64 38.02 44.78
CA GLU A 158 35.96 37.69 45.30
C GLU A 158 35.88 37.48 46.82
N HIS A 159 35.63 36.25 47.28
CA HIS A 159 36.00 35.85 48.65
C HIS A 159 35.92 34.33 48.83
N GLU A 160 36.74 33.57 48.13
CA GLU A 160 37.17 32.25 48.62
C GLU A 160 38.48 31.80 47.97
N LYS A 161 39.52 32.60 48.21
CA LYS A 161 40.91 32.23 47.93
C LYS A 161 41.65 32.08 49.26
N LYS A 162 41.25 31.08 50.07
CA LYS A 162 42.03 30.52 51.19
C LYS A 162 41.29 29.37 51.86
N LEU A 163 41.37 28.18 51.28
CA LEU A 163 41.50 26.90 51.98
C LEU A 163 41.79 25.83 50.94
N MET A 164 43.07 25.70 50.59
CA MET A 164 43.61 24.46 50.05
C MET A 164 43.43 23.39 51.13
N GLY A 165 42.45 22.51 50.93
CA GLY A 165 42.35 21.20 51.54
C GLY A 165 42.36 20.18 50.41
N SER A 166 43.51 19.56 50.20
CA SER A 166 43.83 18.60 49.13
C SER A 166 43.06 17.27 49.28
N SER A 167 41.75 17.23 49.03
CA SER A 167 40.99 15.96 48.95
C SER A 167 39.77 15.94 48.01
N ASP A 168 39.49 17.02 47.26
CA ASP A 168 38.25 17.11 46.44
C ASP A 168 38.38 16.64 44.98
N HIS A 169 39.55 16.12 44.56
CA HIS A 169 39.73 15.54 43.21
C HIS A 169 39.45 14.03 43.14
N GLN A 170 39.18 13.36 44.25
CA GLN A 170 38.82 11.94 44.25
C GLN A 170 37.31 11.70 44.16
N GLN A 171 36.45 12.65 44.57
CA GLN A 171 34.99 12.47 44.52
C GLN A 171 34.37 12.71 43.14
N THR A 172 35.00 13.47 42.25
CA THR A 172 34.54 13.63 40.86
C THR A 172 34.90 12.43 39.97
N SER A 173 35.96 11.69 40.29
CA SER A 173 36.39 10.55 39.48
C SER A 173 35.58 9.26 39.70
N ASP A 174 34.86 9.15 40.83
CA ASP A 174 33.95 8.02 41.12
C ASP A 174 32.62 8.11 40.35
N GLN A 175 32.27 9.28 39.79
CA GLN A 175 31.03 9.47 39.03
C GLN A 175 31.13 9.06 37.55
N ASP A 176 32.33 8.76 37.05
CA ASP A 176 32.54 8.44 35.64
C ASP A 176 32.16 6.99 35.27
N ILE A 177 32.04 6.09 36.26
CA ILE A 177 31.71 4.67 36.06
C ILE A 177 30.61 4.28 37.05
N ASP A 178 29.39 4.73 36.76
CA ASP A 178 28.18 4.27 37.45
C ASP A 178 27.65 2.95 36.86
N GLU A 179 26.67 2.33 37.51
CA GLU A 179 26.06 1.09 37.00
C GLU A 179 25.48 1.28 35.61
N ALA A 180 24.87 2.44 35.34
CA ALA A 180 24.29 2.74 34.03
C ALA A 180 25.35 2.79 32.92
N THR A 181 26.57 3.25 33.22
CA THR A 181 27.70 3.22 32.28
C THR A 181 28.10 1.79 31.96
N LEU A 182 28.14 0.91 32.97
CA LEU A 182 28.44 -0.51 32.78
C LEU A 182 27.32 -1.23 32.00
N ASP A 183 26.05 -0.95 32.29
CA ASP A 183 24.90 -1.50 31.56
C ASP A 183 24.94 -1.18 30.06
N ARG A 184 25.37 0.03 29.70
CA ARG A 184 25.53 0.47 28.29
C ARG A 184 26.67 -0.23 27.57
N LEU A 185 27.74 -0.57 28.29
CA LEU A 185 28.93 -1.22 27.73
C LEU A 185 28.79 -2.74 27.69
N GLU A 186 27.92 -3.32 28.52
CA GLU A 186 27.71 -4.76 28.63
C GLU A 186 27.42 -5.47 27.30
N PRO A 187 26.62 -4.93 26.36
CA PRO A 187 26.39 -5.59 25.07
C PRO A 187 27.64 -5.76 24.20
N VAL A 188 28.68 -4.94 24.42
CA VAL A 188 29.91 -4.92 23.60
C VAL A 188 31.07 -5.57 24.32
N VAL A 189 31.19 -5.36 25.65
CA VAL A 189 32.29 -5.88 26.47
C VAL A 189 31.76 -6.63 27.71
N PRO A 190 30.93 -7.69 27.54
CA PRO A 190 30.21 -8.33 28.63
C PRO A 190 31.14 -8.92 29.69
N ASP A 191 32.24 -9.54 29.27
CA ASP A 191 33.18 -10.19 30.18
C ASP A 191 33.90 -9.18 31.09
N THR A 192 34.27 -8.03 30.54
CA THR A 192 34.97 -6.98 31.31
C THR A 192 34.01 -6.33 32.30
N VAL A 193 32.79 -6.00 31.86
CA VAL A 193 31.74 -5.47 32.75
C VAL A 193 31.44 -6.45 33.89
N ASN A 194 31.33 -7.75 33.61
CA ASN A 194 31.09 -8.77 34.62
C ASN A 194 32.25 -8.92 35.62
N GLN A 195 33.49 -8.75 35.18
CA GLN A 195 34.66 -8.74 36.07
C GLN A 195 34.65 -7.53 36.99
N ILE A 196 34.39 -6.34 36.44
CA ILE A 196 34.34 -5.08 37.21
C ILE A 196 33.22 -5.13 38.25
N ARG A 197 32.02 -5.61 37.89
CA ARG A 197 30.90 -5.79 38.84
C ARG A 197 31.26 -6.73 40.00
N LYS A 198 32.05 -7.79 39.75
CA LYS A 198 32.51 -8.74 40.79
C LYS A 198 33.59 -8.16 41.71
N LYS A 199 34.42 -7.26 41.19
CA LYS A 199 35.58 -6.69 41.91
C LYS A 199 35.30 -5.35 42.59
N ARG A 200 34.07 -4.84 42.50
CA ARG A 200 33.67 -3.51 43.00
C ARG A 200 33.99 -3.37 44.50
N GLY A 201 35.10 -2.71 44.83
CA GLY A 201 35.57 -2.46 46.20
C GLY A 201 37.09 -2.50 46.41
N ASP A 202 37.85 -3.24 45.59
CA ASP A 202 39.29 -3.51 45.83
C ASP A 202 40.26 -2.94 44.77
N GLU A 203 39.80 -2.60 43.56
CA GLU A 203 40.66 -2.11 42.45
C GLU A 203 40.63 -0.58 42.29
N SER A 204 41.71 -0.03 41.74
CA SER A 204 41.78 1.41 41.48
C SER A 204 40.92 1.79 40.27
N ILE A 205 40.18 2.91 40.36
CA ILE A 205 39.31 3.42 39.28
C ILE A 205 40.09 3.58 37.95
N ASN A 206 41.38 3.93 38.03
CA ASN A 206 42.23 4.10 36.85
C ASN A 206 42.53 2.77 36.15
N GLU A 207 42.74 1.68 36.89
CA GLU A 207 42.91 0.35 36.31
C GLU A 207 41.61 -0.10 35.63
N ILE A 208 40.46 0.13 36.27
CA ILE A 208 39.14 -0.16 35.69
C ILE A 208 38.92 0.64 34.39
N LYS A 209 39.23 1.93 34.38
CA LYS A 209 39.14 2.79 33.18
C LYS A 209 40.02 2.27 32.05
N LEU A 210 41.26 1.89 32.36
CA LEU A 210 42.20 1.37 31.37
C LEU A 210 41.74 0.02 30.79
N GLU A 211 41.26 -0.88 31.66
CA GLU A 211 40.73 -2.18 31.27
C GLU A 211 39.51 -2.02 30.36
N LEU A 212 38.54 -1.17 30.71
CA LEU A 212 37.38 -0.89 29.85
C LEU A 212 37.76 -0.32 28.49
N ARG A 213 38.68 0.65 28.43
CA ARG A 213 39.15 1.20 27.14
C ARG A 213 39.75 0.11 26.28
N HIS A 214 40.65 -0.70 26.85
CA HIS A 214 41.32 -1.74 26.09
C HIS A 214 40.32 -2.78 25.56
N SER A 215 39.33 -3.16 26.37
CA SER A 215 38.27 -4.06 25.93
C SER A 215 37.38 -3.44 24.84
N ILE A 216 37.08 -2.14 24.91
CA ILE A 216 36.35 -1.43 23.85
C ILE A 216 37.19 -1.39 22.56
N GLU A 217 38.48 -1.09 22.64
CA GLU A 217 39.39 -1.10 21.49
C GLU A 217 39.43 -2.47 20.82
N ASN A 218 39.50 -3.54 21.61
CA ASN A 218 39.46 -4.92 21.11
C ASN A 218 38.11 -5.23 20.45
N ALA A 219 36.99 -4.86 21.08
CA ALA A 219 35.66 -5.07 20.50
C ALA A 219 35.45 -4.32 19.17
N VAL A 220 36.00 -3.11 19.05
CA VAL A 220 36.02 -2.37 17.77
C VAL A 220 36.86 -3.11 16.73
N ALA A 221 38.05 -3.59 17.11
CA ALA A 221 38.93 -4.34 16.20
C ALA A 221 38.32 -5.67 15.73
N ASP A 222 37.50 -6.30 16.58
CA ASP A 222 36.79 -7.54 16.28
C ASP A 222 35.50 -7.31 15.45
N GLY A 223 35.11 -6.05 15.22
CA GLY A 223 33.94 -5.68 14.41
C GLY A 223 32.60 -5.78 15.15
N GLU A 224 32.59 -5.78 16.49
CA GLU A 224 31.34 -5.83 17.28
C GLU A 224 30.46 -4.59 17.05
N LEU A 225 31.10 -3.46 16.71
CA LEU A 225 30.43 -2.20 16.36
C LEU A 225 30.16 -2.05 14.85
N ASP A 226 30.42 -3.08 14.04
CA ASP A 226 30.09 -3.07 12.62
C ASP A 226 28.57 -2.93 12.46
N LEU A 227 28.16 -1.93 11.67
CA LEU A 227 26.76 -1.67 11.33
C LEU A 227 26.28 -2.47 10.12
N SER A 228 27.10 -3.40 9.62
CA SER A 228 26.65 -4.33 8.60
C SER A 228 25.45 -5.14 9.05
N VAL A 229 24.50 -5.31 8.12
CA VAL A 229 23.30 -6.12 8.34
C VAL A 229 23.32 -7.26 7.35
N LYS A 230 23.24 -8.49 7.87
CA LYS A 230 23.02 -9.68 7.06
C LYS A 230 21.53 -9.93 6.91
N SER A 231 21.10 -10.07 5.66
CA SER A 231 19.75 -10.45 5.30
C SER A 231 19.42 -11.86 5.79
N ARG A 232 18.12 -12.12 5.99
CA ARG A 232 17.59 -13.48 6.19
C ARG A 232 17.94 -14.44 5.04
N TYR A 233 18.24 -13.89 3.86
CA TYR A 233 18.67 -14.64 2.69
C TYR A 233 20.17 -14.97 2.65
N GLY A 234 20.93 -14.59 3.69
CA GLY A 234 22.35 -14.89 3.83
C GLY A 234 23.30 -13.90 3.15
N GLN A 235 22.79 -12.89 2.44
CA GLN A 235 23.60 -11.83 1.80
C GLN A 235 23.66 -10.58 2.68
N GLN A 236 24.76 -9.83 2.60
CA GLN A 236 24.96 -8.59 3.35
C GLN A 236 24.39 -7.40 2.58
N TYR A 237 23.73 -6.48 3.28
CA TYR A 237 23.19 -5.26 2.68
C TYR A 237 24.28 -4.23 2.39
N ASN A 238 24.13 -3.52 1.26
CA ASN A 238 24.90 -2.33 0.95
C ASN A 238 24.30 -1.11 1.69
N ILE A 239 24.60 -1.02 2.99
CA ILE A 239 24.07 0.02 3.89
C ILE A 239 24.39 1.46 3.45
N LEU A 240 25.29 1.65 2.49
CA LEU A 240 25.64 2.96 1.90
C LEU A 240 24.52 3.54 1.03
N ASN A 241 23.61 2.70 0.56
CA ASN A 241 22.48 3.10 -0.25
C ASN A 241 21.22 3.37 0.59
N LEU A 242 21.29 3.22 1.91
CA LEU A 242 20.17 3.55 2.79
C LEU A 242 19.81 5.05 2.74
N PRO A 243 18.57 5.41 3.11
CA PRO A 243 18.20 6.82 3.32
C PRO A 243 19.17 7.55 4.26
N ASN A 244 19.36 8.87 4.05
CA ASN A 244 20.33 9.69 4.82
C ASN A 244 20.26 9.50 6.33
N GLN A 245 19.04 9.39 6.88
CA GLN A 245 18.80 9.23 8.32
C GLN A 245 19.42 7.95 8.92
N PHE A 246 19.78 6.97 8.08
CA PHE A 246 20.42 5.73 8.49
C PHE A 246 21.91 5.70 8.15
N ARG A 247 22.39 6.60 7.28
CA ARG A 247 23.80 6.68 6.84
C ARG A 247 24.68 7.54 7.74
N GLU A 248 24.05 8.37 8.57
CA GLU A 248 24.69 9.30 9.48
C GLU A 248 24.13 9.10 10.89
N ILE A 249 25.01 9.14 11.88
CA ILE A 249 24.63 9.18 13.30
C ILE A 249 24.82 10.59 13.81
N GLU A 250 23.74 11.19 14.30
CA GLU A 250 23.77 12.40 15.11
C GLU A 250 24.06 12.01 16.56
N SER A 251 25.32 12.14 16.98
CA SER A 251 25.68 11.96 18.39
C SER A 251 26.15 13.29 18.97
N PRO A 252 25.63 13.69 20.15
CA PRO A 252 26.08 14.90 20.84
C PRO A 252 27.57 14.84 21.22
N ILE A 253 28.16 13.64 21.23
CA ILE A 253 29.56 13.42 21.63
C ILE A 253 30.51 13.83 20.50
N PHE A 254 30.15 13.55 19.25
CA PHE A 254 31.00 13.90 18.11
C PHE A 254 30.87 15.37 17.70
N ASN A 255 29.85 16.08 18.17
CA ASN A 255 29.50 17.45 17.74
C ASN A 255 29.36 17.62 16.21
N ARG A 256 29.17 16.51 15.48
CA ARG A 256 29.01 16.43 14.03
C ARG A 256 28.29 15.14 13.65
N ASN A 257 27.76 15.10 12.44
CA ASN A 257 27.23 13.88 11.85
C ASN A 257 28.41 12.98 11.46
N VAL A 258 28.40 11.74 11.94
CA VAL A 258 29.40 10.74 11.62
C VAL A 258 28.80 9.75 10.64
N TYR A 259 29.48 9.51 9.51
CA TYR A 259 29.06 8.52 8.54
C TYR A 259 29.26 7.10 9.09
N ILE A 260 28.34 6.20 8.78
CA ILE A 260 28.38 4.81 9.29
C ILE A 260 29.71 4.08 9.04
N GLN A 261 30.39 4.37 7.93
CA GLN A 261 31.69 3.78 7.58
C GLN A 261 32.85 4.26 8.46
N GLN A 262 32.67 5.40 9.14
CA GLN A 262 33.71 6.04 9.95
C GLN A 262 33.53 5.77 11.45
N ILE A 263 32.41 5.19 11.86
CA ILE A 263 32.05 5.03 13.27
C ILE A 263 33.10 4.24 14.04
N GLU A 264 33.55 3.09 13.53
CA GLU A 264 34.56 2.27 14.20
C GLU A 264 35.86 3.05 14.39
N GLN A 265 36.28 3.81 13.38
CA GLN A 265 37.47 4.66 13.46
C GLN A 265 37.31 5.80 14.47
N GLU A 266 36.15 6.44 14.52
CA GLU A 266 35.87 7.53 15.45
C GLU A 266 35.79 7.03 16.90
N ILE A 267 35.18 5.85 17.14
CA ILE A 267 35.18 5.22 18.47
C ILE A 267 36.57 4.76 18.87
N TYR A 268 37.34 4.18 17.95
CA TYR A 268 38.73 3.80 18.21
C TYR A 268 39.57 5.01 18.64
N GLN A 269 39.47 6.13 17.90
CA GLN A 269 40.14 7.39 18.27
C GLN A 269 39.68 7.89 19.64
N LEU A 270 38.37 7.88 19.90
CA LEU A 270 37.81 8.31 21.19
C LEU A 270 38.28 7.42 22.35
N ALA A 271 38.48 6.12 22.11
CA ALA A 271 38.98 5.17 23.09
C ALA A 271 40.47 5.40 23.39
N THR A 272 41.28 5.65 22.36
CA THR A 272 42.74 5.77 22.46
C THR A 272 43.24 7.15 22.90
N ASP A 273 42.55 8.25 22.53
CA ASP A 273 43.01 9.62 22.81
C ASP A 273 43.06 9.96 24.32
N GLY A 274 42.48 9.12 25.19
CA GLY A 274 42.59 9.20 26.65
C GLY A 274 41.80 10.32 27.32
N ASP A 275 41.47 11.38 26.56
CA ASP A 275 40.77 12.58 27.03
C ASP A 275 39.25 12.37 27.20
N ALA A 276 38.63 11.48 26.42
CA ALA A 276 37.19 11.22 26.49
C ALA A 276 36.84 10.32 27.68
N SER A 277 35.88 10.68 28.53
CA SER A 277 35.48 9.86 29.67
C SER A 277 34.87 8.50 29.24
N ILE A 278 34.97 7.47 30.09
CA ILE A 278 34.31 6.17 29.86
C ILE A 278 32.80 6.35 29.70
N ARG A 279 32.23 7.32 30.43
CA ARG A 279 30.82 7.67 30.33
C ARG A 279 30.46 8.18 28.94
N GLU A 280 31.25 9.09 28.36
CA GLU A 280 31.06 9.56 26.98
C GLU A 280 31.19 8.40 25.99
N LEU A 281 32.20 7.54 26.14
CA LEU A 281 32.34 6.33 25.32
C LEU A 281 31.10 5.43 25.40
N SER A 282 30.56 5.22 26.61
CA SER A 282 29.37 4.39 26.81
C SER A 282 28.13 4.95 26.12
N PHE A 283 27.96 6.28 26.13
CA PHE A 283 26.86 6.94 25.42
C PHE A 283 27.06 6.90 23.90
N ALA A 284 28.31 6.99 23.41
CA ALA A 284 28.60 6.87 21.99
C ALA A 284 28.28 5.45 21.49
N ILE A 285 28.69 4.43 22.25
CA ILE A 285 28.41 3.02 21.97
C ILE A 285 26.90 2.76 22.03
N GLU A 286 26.20 3.23 23.06
CA GLU A 286 24.73 3.10 23.15
C GLU A 286 24.03 3.71 21.93
N ALA A 287 24.44 4.91 21.50
CA ALA A 287 23.89 5.56 20.32
C ALA A 287 24.14 4.76 19.02
N ILE A 288 25.31 4.12 18.89
CA ILE A 288 25.64 3.26 17.75
C ILE A 288 24.79 1.99 17.75
N LEU A 289 24.62 1.35 18.91
CA LEU A 289 23.81 0.14 19.04
C LEU A 289 22.32 0.42 18.78
N ASP A 290 21.80 1.53 19.30
CA ASP A 290 20.44 1.99 19.01
C ASP A 290 20.26 2.25 17.51
N HIS A 291 21.25 2.87 16.86
CA HIS A 291 21.24 3.08 15.41
C HIS A 291 21.30 1.76 14.62
N LYS A 292 22.14 0.80 15.05
CA LYS A 292 22.20 -0.56 14.48
C LYS A 292 20.84 -1.24 14.55
N SER A 293 20.17 -1.18 15.70
CA SER A 293 18.81 -1.72 15.87
C SER A 293 17.83 -1.06 14.91
N LYS A 294 17.86 0.28 14.78
CA LYS A 294 16.98 1.01 13.85
C LYS A 294 17.19 0.60 12.39
N ILE A 295 18.44 0.40 11.97
CA ILE A 295 18.75 -0.10 10.62
C ILE A 295 18.20 -1.51 10.44
N GLN A 296 18.42 -2.41 11.41
CA GLN A 296 17.94 -3.78 11.38
C GLN A 296 16.41 -3.85 11.32
N ASP A 297 15.71 -3.04 12.13
CA ASP A 297 14.25 -2.97 12.15
C ASP A 297 13.70 -2.47 10.81
N TYR A 298 14.31 -1.42 10.25
CA TYR A 298 13.92 -0.88 8.95
C TYR A 298 14.11 -1.89 7.82
N ILE A 299 15.27 -2.55 7.77
CA ILE A 299 15.54 -3.61 6.78
C ILE A 299 14.58 -4.78 7.00
N GLY A 300 14.35 -5.20 8.24
CA GLY A 300 13.45 -6.30 8.57
C GLY A 300 11.98 -6.02 8.21
N GLU A 301 11.53 -4.77 8.28
CA GLU A 301 10.25 -4.33 7.72
C GLU A 301 10.21 -4.49 6.20
N LYS A 302 11.23 -4.00 5.48
CA LYS A 302 11.30 -4.09 4.02
C LYS A 302 11.43 -5.51 3.49
N GLU A 303 12.17 -6.37 4.17
CA GLU A 303 12.21 -7.80 3.86
C GLU A 303 10.86 -8.47 4.07
N ARG A 304 10.08 -8.10 5.10
CA ARG A 304 8.72 -8.66 5.31
C ARG A 304 7.75 -8.26 4.21
N GLU A 305 7.78 -7.00 3.78
CA GLU A 305 6.99 -6.52 2.64
C GLU A 305 7.38 -7.28 1.36
N PHE A 306 8.67 -7.44 1.11
CA PHE A 306 9.20 -8.17 -0.03
C PHE A 306 8.80 -9.65 -0.01
N ASP A 307 8.96 -10.32 1.13
CA ASP A 307 8.62 -11.75 1.29
C ASP A 307 7.15 -12.02 0.99
N GLY A 308 6.24 -11.17 1.49
CA GLY A 308 4.81 -11.36 1.28
C GLY A 308 4.41 -11.39 -0.20
N LEU A 309 4.99 -10.49 -1.01
CA LEU A 309 4.76 -10.47 -2.46
C LEU A 309 5.49 -11.62 -3.17
N CYS A 310 6.74 -11.88 -2.79
CA CYS A 310 7.57 -12.90 -3.41
C CYS A 310 7.00 -14.31 -3.21
N SER A 311 6.49 -14.63 -2.01
CA SER A 311 5.87 -15.92 -1.73
C SER A 311 4.63 -16.18 -2.57
N THR A 312 3.82 -15.15 -2.83
CA THR A 312 2.63 -15.26 -3.70
C THR A 312 3.05 -15.59 -5.12
N ILE A 313 4.02 -14.86 -5.68
CA ILE A 313 4.53 -15.11 -7.03
C ILE A 313 5.11 -16.53 -7.16
N ILE A 314 5.90 -16.98 -6.18
CA ILE A 314 6.47 -18.34 -6.16
C ILE A 314 5.37 -19.40 -6.09
N SER A 315 4.33 -19.16 -5.29
CA SER A 315 3.17 -20.06 -5.21
C SER A 315 2.44 -20.13 -6.55
N ASP A 316 2.16 -18.99 -7.17
CA ASP A 316 1.42 -18.93 -8.42
C ASP A 316 2.21 -19.52 -9.59
N THR A 317 3.52 -19.27 -9.66
CA THR A 317 4.40 -19.92 -10.65
C THR A 317 4.47 -21.44 -10.45
N THR A 318 4.40 -21.93 -9.21
CA THR A 318 4.29 -23.37 -8.92
C THR A 318 2.94 -23.92 -9.41
N SER A 319 1.83 -23.21 -9.16
CA SER A 319 0.51 -23.56 -9.66
C SER A 319 0.48 -23.60 -11.19
N ILE A 320 1.10 -22.62 -11.87
CA ILE A 320 1.20 -22.58 -13.33
C ILE A 320 1.92 -23.83 -13.85
N LYS A 321 3.07 -24.19 -13.25
CA LYS A 321 3.81 -25.41 -13.61
C LYS A 321 2.96 -26.67 -13.44
N GLN A 322 2.20 -26.75 -12.34
CA GLN A 322 1.31 -27.89 -12.08
C GLN A 322 0.19 -27.96 -13.12
N ILE A 323 -0.57 -26.87 -13.31
CA ILE A 323 -1.70 -26.83 -14.25
C ILE A 323 -1.24 -27.14 -15.67
N ALA A 324 -0.09 -26.60 -16.09
CA ALA A 324 0.48 -26.89 -17.41
C ALA A 324 0.79 -28.39 -17.59
N SER A 325 1.24 -29.08 -16.55
CA SER A 325 1.51 -30.53 -16.59
C SER A 325 0.25 -31.41 -16.57
N GLU A 326 -0.91 -30.84 -16.22
CA GLU A 326 -2.21 -31.54 -16.22
C GLU A 326 -2.87 -31.53 -17.61
N ILE A 327 -2.39 -30.70 -18.55
CA ILE A 327 -2.92 -30.65 -19.92
C ILE A 327 -2.35 -31.82 -20.72
N ASP A 328 -3.22 -32.67 -21.26
CA ASP A 328 -2.81 -33.89 -21.97
C ASP A 328 -2.34 -33.64 -23.41
N GLY A 329 -1.38 -34.45 -23.86
CA GLY A 329 -1.00 -34.60 -25.28
C GLY A 329 -0.07 -33.52 -25.82
N ASP A 330 -0.02 -33.41 -27.15
CA ASP A 330 0.87 -32.49 -27.87
C ASP A 330 0.58 -31.02 -27.49
N VAL A 331 -0.68 -30.69 -27.20
CA VAL A 331 -1.08 -29.37 -26.70
C VAL A 331 -0.45 -29.07 -25.32
N GLY A 332 -0.43 -30.05 -24.41
CA GLY A 332 0.20 -29.91 -23.10
C GLY A 332 1.70 -29.70 -23.19
N ASP A 333 2.38 -30.55 -23.96
CA ASP A 333 3.82 -30.45 -24.21
C ASP A 333 4.19 -29.08 -24.81
N ARG A 334 3.41 -28.60 -25.79
CA ARG A 334 3.63 -27.29 -26.39
C ARG A 334 3.36 -26.16 -25.40
N THR A 335 2.31 -26.27 -24.59
CA THR A 335 1.99 -25.27 -23.55
C THR A 335 3.11 -25.17 -22.52
N GLN A 336 3.67 -26.30 -22.08
CA GLN A 336 4.81 -26.33 -21.17
C GLN A 336 6.03 -25.64 -21.80
N MET A 337 6.34 -25.91 -23.07
CA MET A 337 7.42 -25.22 -23.78
C MET A 337 7.22 -23.71 -23.85
N LEU A 338 6.00 -23.26 -24.18
CA LEU A 338 5.73 -21.82 -24.36
C LEU A 338 5.71 -21.06 -23.02
N ILE A 339 5.01 -21.59 -22.02
CA ILE A 339 4.73 -20.89 -20.75
C ILE A 339 5.79 -21.19 -19.69
N VAL A 340 6.18 -22.47 -19.51
CA VAL A 340 7.08 -22.87 -18.41
C VAL A 340 8.54 -22.72 -18.82
N GLU A 341 8.89 -23.17 -20.03
CA GLU A 341 10.26 -23.10 -20.55
C GLU A 341 10.61 -21.79 -21.26
N ASP A 342 9.73 -20.78 -21.20
CA ASP A 342 9.99 -19.43 -21.72
C ASP A 342 10.35 -19.40 -23.22
N ARG A 343 9.67 -20.21 -24.04
CA ARG A 343 9.93 -20.27 -25.50
C ARG A 343 9.02 -19.39 -26.34
N HIS A 344 8.12 -18.62 -25.73
CA HIS A 344 7.26 -17.68 -26.44
C HIS A 344 7.90 -16.28 -26.49
N PRO A 345 8.04 -15.64 -27.66
CA PRO A 345 8.76 -14.37 -27.78
C PRO A 345 8.04 -13.18 -27.11
N ASP A 346 6.71 -13.16 -27.16
CA ASP A 346 5.90 -12.03 -26.66
C ASP A 346 5.26 -12.27 -25.28
N VAL A 347 5.51 -13.42 -24.67
CA VAL A 347 4.92 -13.81 -23.38
C VAL A 347 6.04 -14.17 -22.43
N LYS A 348 6.13 -13.45 -21.31
CA LYS A 348 7.10 -13.74 -20.26
C LYS A 348 6.70 -15.04 -19.58
N GLY A 349 7.50 -16.09 -19.76
CA GLY A 349 7.27 -17.39 -19.14
C GLY A 349 7.71 -17.46 -17.68
N VAL A 350 7.46 -18.60 -17.05
CA VAL A 350 7.79 -18.84 -15.64
C VAL A 350 9.30 -18.74 -15.39
N GLY A 351 10.13 -19.26 -16.31
CA GLY A 351 11.59 -19.16 -16.17
C GLY A 351 12.11 -17.72 -16.15
N ALA A 352 11.54 -16.83 -16.98
CA ALA A 352 11.88 -15.41 -16.96
C ALA A 352 11.44 -14.74 -15.65
N ILE A 353 10.23 -15.04 -15.16
CA ILE A 353 9.72 -14.54 -13.87
C ILE A 353 10.65 -14.97 -12.72
N GLU A 354 11.03 -16.25 -12.65
CA GLU A 354 11.92 -16.77 -11.61
C GLU A 354 13.32 -16.09 -11.65
N THR A 355 13.82 -15.82 -12.85
CA THR A 355 15.10 -15.09 -13.03
C THR A 355 14.99 -13.65 -12.54
N GLU A 356 13.92 -12.94 -12.91
CA GLU A 356 13.70 -11.56 -12.48
C GLU A 356 13.47 -11.44 -10.96
N ILE A 357 12.91 -12.45 -10.29
CA ILE A 357 12.83 -12.48 -8.81
C ILE A 357 14.24 -12.46 -8.19
N LEU A 358 15.21 -13.20 -8.76
CA LEU A 358 16.59 -13.19 -8.27
C LEU A 358 17.26 -11.84 -8.48
N GLU A 359 17.02 -11.19 -9.61
CA GLU A 359 17.51 -9.83 -9.89
C GLU A 359 16.89 -8.81 -8.92
N THR A 360 15.58 -8.90 -8.70
CA THR A 360 14.85 -8.05 -7.77
C THR A 360 15.35 -8.23 -6.33
N LYS A 361 15.73 -9.45 -5.95
CA LYS A 361 16.37 -9.74 -4.67
C LYS A 361 17.75 -9.08 -4.56
N SER A 362 18.54 -9.04 -5.63
CA SER A 362 19.80 -8.29 -5.64
C SER A 362 19.55 -6.79 -5.43
N MET A 363 18.51 -6.21 -6.04
CA MET A 363 18.13 -4.81 -5.82
C MET A 363 17.76 -4.54 -4.36
N LEU A 364 17.08 -5.49 -3.72
CA LEU A 364 16.77 -5.43 -2.29
C LEU A 364 18.06 -5.26 -1.47
N HIS A 365 19.08 -6.10 -1.72
CA HIS A 365 20.37 -6.04 -1.00
C HIS A 365 21.19 -4.77 -1.29
N GLU A 366 20.99 -4.16 -2.45
CA GLU A 366 21.52 -2.83 -2.78
C GLU A 366 20.72 -1.69 -2.13
N CYS A 367 19.77 -1.99 -1.25
CA CYS A 367 18.86 -1.05 -0.57
C CYS A 367 17.97 -0.23 -1.54
N ALA A 368 17.76 -0.70 -2.77
CA ALA A 368 16.81 -0.13 -3.72
C ALA A 368 15.38 -0.60 -3.44
N PHE A 369 14.91 -0.43 -2.20
CA PHE A 369 13.68 -1.06 -1.69
C PHE A 369 12.45 -0.73 -2.52
N SER A 370 12.22 0.55 -2.83
CA SER A 370 11.05 0.98 -3.60
C SER A 370 11.04 0.42 -5.02
N GLU A 371 12.21 0.39 -5.67
CA GLU A 371 12.37 -0.16 -7.02
C GLU A 371 12.15 -1.68 -7.01
N SER A 372 12.73 -2.38 -6.02
CA SER A 372 12.56 -3.83 -5.86
C SER A 372 11.09 -4.20 -5.62
N LEU A 373 10.35 -3.45 -4.79
CA LEU A 373 8.93 -3.69 -4.54
C LEU A 373 8.07 -3.38 -5.78
N GLN A 374 8.39 -2.31 -6.51
CA GLN A 374 7.68 -1.97 -7.74
C GLN A 374 7.89 -3.04 -8.83
N GLN A 375 9.11 -3.53 -8.99
CA GLN A 375 9.42 -4.62 -9.92
C GLN A 375 8.67 -5.89 -9.52
N LEU A 376 8.63 -6.22 -8.23
CA LEU A 376 7.91 -7.39 -7.72
C LEU A 376 6.40 -7.28 -7.93
N GLN A 377 5.81 -6.09 -7.80
CA GLN A 377 4.40 -5.85 -8.16
C GLN A 377 4.13 -6.03 -9.66
N SER A 378 5.06 -5.59 -10.52
CA SER A 378 4.96 -5.86 -11.96
C SER A 378 5.02 -7.35 -12.25
N LEU A 379 5.94 -8.08 -11.62
CA LEU A 379 6.06 -9.53 -11.72
C LEU A 379 4.80 -10.24 -11.23
N HIS A 380 4.18 -9.78 -10.15
CA HIS A 380 2.91 -10.31 -9.68
C HIS A 380 1.81 -10.14 -10.73
N SER A 381 1.70 -8.97 -11.36
CA SER A 381 0.72 -8.75 -12.44
C SER A 381 0.96 -9.65 -13.66
N ASP A 382 2.23 -9.87 -14.04
CA ASP A 382 2.56 -10.76 -15.15
C ASP A 382 2.28 -12.23 -14.80
N THR A 383 2.54 -12.63 -13.56
CA THR A 383 2.24 -13.98 -13.04
C THR A 383 0.74 -14.25 -13.03
N ASP A 384 -0.08 -13.28 -12.57
CA ASP A 384 -1.55 -13.38 -12.54
C ASP A 384 -2.16 -13.54 -13.95
N LYS A 385 -1.64 -12.79 -14.93
CA LYS A 385 -2.02 -12.96 -16.35
C LYS A 385 -1.68 -14.35 -16.86
N LEU A 386 -0.51 -14.88 -16.49
CA LEU A 386 -0.04 -16.20 -16.91
C LEU A 386 -0.85 -17.32 -16.25
N LEU A 387 -1.19 -17.18 -14.96
CA LEU A 387 -2.08 -18.08 -14.24
C LEU A 387 -3.48 -18.10 -14.86
N THR A 388 -4.06 -16.93 -15.12
CA THR A 388 -5.35 -16.83 -15.80
C THR A 388 -5.31 -17.46 -17.19
N THR A 389 -4.20 -17.30 -17.91
CA THR A 389 -4.01 -17.91 -19.24
C THR A 389 -3.97 -19.43 -19.17
N ILE A 390 -3.21 -20.02 -18.24
CA ILE A 390 -3.11 -21.48 -18.13
C ILE A 390 -4.40 -22.12 -17.60
N GLU A 391 -5.10 -21.46 -16.65
CA GLU A 391 -6.42 -21.89 -16.20
C GLU A 391 -7.42 -21.91 -17.35
N PHE A 392 -7.40 -20.86 -18.19
CA PHE A 392 -8.22 -20.79 -19.40
C PHE A 392 -7.90 -21.92 -20.37
N LEU A 393 -6.62 -22.20 -20.66
CA LEU A 393 -6.24 -23.28 -21.57
C LEU A 393 -6.70 -24.65 -21.05
N ARG A 394 -6.55 -24.91 -19.74
CA ARG A 394 -7.07 -26.13 -19.12
C ARG A 394 -8.59 -26.23 -19.28
N SER A 395 -9.30 -25.13 -19.01
CA SER A 395 -10.76 -25.07 -19.17
C SER A 395 -11.19 -25.29 -20.62
N LEU A 396 -10.54 -24.64 -21.59
CA LEU A 396 -10.80 -24.80 -23.02
C LEU A 396 -10.63 -26.26 -23.47
N VAL A 397 -9.53 -26.91 -23.05
CA VAL A 397 -9.29 -28.32 -23.35
C VAL A 397 -10.37 -29.23 -22.76
N GLY A 398 -10.82 -28.94 -21.53
CA GLY A 398 -11.97 -29.62 -20.91
C GLY A 398 -13.26 -29.39 -21.72
N GLY A 399 -13.58 -28.13 -22.01
CA GLY A 399 -14.75 -27.73 -22.79
C GLY A 399 -14.83 -28.40 -24.15
N ILE A 400 -13.71 -28.48 -24.88
CA ILE A 400 -13.62 -29.21 -26.15
C ILE A 400 -13.99 -30.69 -25.98
N LYS A 401 -13.47 -31.36 -24.94
CA LYS A 401 -13.80 -32.77 -24.63
C LYS A 401 -15.31 -32.94 -24.32
N HIS A 402 -15.99 -31.90 -23.86
CA HIS A 402 -17.41 -31.89 -23.52
C HIS A 402 -18.31 -31.21 -24.58
N ASN A 403 -17.80 -30.94 -25.79
CA ASN A 403 -18.52 -30.30 -26.90
C ASN A 403 -19.04 -28.88 -26.61
N GLN A 404 -18.29 -28.09 -25.84
CA GLN A 404 -18.53 -26.66 -25.70
C GLN A 404 -18.39 -25.97 -27.07
N GLN A 405 -19.29 -25.03 -27.37
CA GLN A 405 -19.37 -24.37 -28.68
C GLN A 405 -18.54 -23.09 -28.77
N SER A 406 -18.24 -22.45 -27.64
CA SER A 406 -17.43 -21.25 -27.63
C SER A 406 -16.74 -20.99 -26.30
N ALA A 407 -15.64 -20.26 -26.35
CA ALA A 407 -14.89 -19.81 -25.17
C ALA A 407 -14.37 -18.39 -25.38
N ARG A 408 -14.30 -17.58 -24.32
CA ARG A 408 -13.80 -16.21 -24.38
C ARG A 408 -12.37 -16.11 -23.86
N LEU A 409 -11.50 -15.44 -24.59
CA LEU A 409 -10.12 -15.18 -24.18
C LEU A 409 -10.09 -14.15 -23.03
N PRO A 410 -9.43 -14.45 -21.90
CA PRO A 410 -9.42 -13.56 -20.75
C PRO A 410 -8.41 -12.41 -20.87
N SER A 411 -7.39 -12.54 -21.73
CA SER A 411 -6.33 -11.55 -21.86
C SER A 411 -5.65 -11.61 -23.22
N SER A 412 -4.90 -10.55 -23.57
CA SER A 412 -4.03 -10.55 -24.74
C SER A 412 -2.92 -11.61 -24.64
N THR A 413 -2.44 -11.92 -23.43
CA THR A 413 -1.48 -13.01 -23.20
C THR A 413 -2.09 -14.35 -23.59
N ALA A 414 -3.32 -14.63 -23.17
CA ALA A 414 -4.03 -15.84 -23.53
C ALA A 414 -4.24 -15.96 -25.04
N LYS A 415 -4.54 -14.83 -25.71
CA LYS A 415 -4.66 -14.77 -27.17
C LYS A 415 -3.37 -15.17 -27.89
N GLN A 416 -2.21 -14.66 -27.46
CA GLN A 416 -0.94 -15.00 -28.09
C GLN A 416 -0.62 -16.49 -27.95
N VAL A 417 -0.78 -17.03 -26.74
CA VAL A 417 -0.53 -18.47 -26.51
C VAL A 417 -1.55 -19.32 -27.30
N TYR A 418 -2.81 -18.91 -27.36
CA TYR A 418 -3.83 -19.60 -28.15
C TYR A 418 -3.47 -19.68 -29.63
N ILE A 419 -3.01 -18.58 -30.25
CA ILE A 419 -2.62 -18.54 -31.67
C ILE A 419 -1.54 -19.60 -31.97
N ASP A 420 -0.58 -19.77 -31.07
CA ASP A 420 0.48 -20.78 -31.20
C ASP A 420 0.00 -22.23 -30.98
N LEU A 421 -1.16 -22.42 -30.33
CA LEU A 421 -1.74 -23.72 -30.00
C LEU A 421 -2.90 -24.12 -30.91
N GLU A 422 -3.52 -23.19 -31.63
CA GLU A 422 -4.73 -23.39 -32.43
C GLU A 422 -4.61 -24.61 -33.36
N GLY A 423 -3.57 -24.66 -34.18
CA GLY A 423 -3.37 -25.78 -35.11
C GLY A 423 -3.16 -27.14 -34.43
N LEU A 424 -2.59 -27.16 -33.21
CA LEU A 424 -2.44 -28.40 -32.44
C LEU A 424 -3.76 -28.82 -31.79
N LEU A 425 -4.56 -27.85 -31.32
CA LEU A 425 -5.89 -28.11 -30.78
C LEU A 425 -6.82 -28.71 -31.84
N GLU A 426 -6.85 -28.12 -33.05
CA GLU A 426 -7.64 -28.64 -34.17
C GLU A 426 -7.24 -30.08 -34.53
N GLN A 427 -5.93 -30.33 -34.64
CA GLN A 427 -5.39 -31.64 -34.98
C GLN A 427 -5.67 -32.69 -33.90
N GLN A 428 -5.42 -32.35 -32.62
CA GLN A 428 -5.53 -33.30 -31.50
C GLN A 428 -6.99 -33.66 -31.20
N TYR A 429 -7.92 -32.73 -31.35
CA TYR A 429 -9.33 -32.94 -30.99
C TYR A 429 -10.28 -33.10 -32.19
N SER A 430 -9.76 -33.03 -33.43
CA SER A 430 -10.58 -33.15 -34.66
C SER A 430 -11.73 -32.13 -34.72
N ILE A 431 -11.42 -30.89 -34.38
CA ILE A 431 -12.34 -29.74 -34.41
C ILE A 431 -11.82 -28.68 -35.39
N THR A 432 -12.70 -27.76 -35.79
CA THR A 432 -12.31 -26.49 -36.42
C THR A 432 -12.46 -25.39 -35.37
N LEU A 433 -11.44 -24.56 -35.25
CA LEU A 433 -11.44 -23.40 -34.36
C LEU A 433 -11.44 -22.13 -35.20
N SER A 434 -12.24 -21.15 -34.79
CA SER A 434 -12.19 -19.81 -35.38
C SER A 434 -12.20 -18.74 -34.32
N LEU A 435 -11.22 -17.85 -34.37
CA LEU A 435 -11.12 -16.71 -33.46
C LEU A 435 -11.74 -15.45 -34.09
N GLU A 436 -12.87 -15.01 -33.55
CA GLU A 436 -13.47 -13.71 -33.87
C GLU A 436 -13.33 -12.78 -32.67
N GLU A 437 -12.60 -11.69 -32.85
CA GLU A 437 -12.21 -10.75 -31.78
C GLU A 437 -11.48 -11.48 -30.64
N ASP A 438 -12.19 -11.80 -29.57
CA ASP A 438 -11.71 -12.51 -28.38
C ASP A 438 -12.61 -13.71 -28.03
N ILE A 439 -13.44 -14.17 -28.97
CA ILE A 439 -14.29 -15.35 -28.83
C ILE A 439 -13.81 -16.43 -29.78
N ILE A 440 -13.53 -17.60 -29.23
CA ILE A 440 -13.18 -18.80 -29.98
C ILE A 440 -14.49 -19.55 -30.22
N SER A 441 -14.84 -19.79 -31.47
CA SER A 441 -15.92 -20.70 -31.86
C SER A 441 -15.34 -22.08 -32.16
N ILE A 442 -16.01 -23.11 -31.65
CA ILE A 442 -15.59 -24.50 -31.69
C ILE A 442 -16.64 -25.27 -32.51
N GLU A 443 -16.25 -25.72 -33.70
CA GLU A 443 -17.11 -26.54 -34.56
C GLU A 443 -16.54 -27.96 -34.67
N PRO A 444 -17.32 -29.02 -34.38
CA PRO A 444 -16.86 -30.38 -34.62
C PRO A 444 -16.66 -30.58 -36.12
N ASN A 445 -15.54 -31.18 -36.52
CA ASN A 445 -15.37 -31.59 -37.90
C ASN A 445 -16.35 -32.73 -38.17
N GLU A 446 -17.47 -32.43 -38.86
CA GLU A 446 -18.33 -33.45 -39.46
C GLU A 446 -17.53 -34.17 -40.55
N SER A 447 -16.66 -35.08 -40.15
CA SER A 447 -15.98 -35.99 -41.05
C SER A 447 -17.07 -36.75 -41.80
N SER A 448 -17.07 -36.54 -43.12
CA SER A 448 -18.07 -36.99 -44.07
C SER A 448 -18.20 -38.52 -44.08
N GLU A 449 -18.95 -39.11 -43.16
CA GLU A 449 -19.53 -40.45 -43.33
C GLU A 449 -20.80 -40.33 -44.17
N THR A 450 -20.60 -40.10 -45.47
CA THR A 450 -21.66 -40.17 -46.47
C THR A 450 -21.84 -41.63 -46.88
N ASP A 451 -22.77 -42.34 -46.26
CA ASP A 451 -23.49 -43.43 -46.93
C ASP A 451 -24.81 -43.77 -46.22
N SER A 452 -25.87 -42.99 -46.48
CA SER A 452 -27.26 -43.49 -46.48
C SER A 452 -28.23 -42.54 -47.22
N PRO A 453 -29.30 -43.07 -47.86
CA PRO A 453 -30.02 -42.42 -48.96
C PRO A 453 -31.17 -41.48 -48.52
N PRO A 454 -31.73 -40.66 -49.43
CA PRO A 454 -32.50 -39.48 -49.09
C PRO A 454 -33.93 -39.83 -48.63
N SER A 455 -34.27 -39.50 -47.39
CA SER A 455 -35.66 -39.45 -46.93
C SER A 455 -36.18 -38.02 -46.98
N ASN A 456 -36.94 -37.78 -48.03
CA ASN A 456 -37.67 -36.58 -48.37
C ASN A 456 -38.78 -36.29 -47.33
N LYS A 457 -38.66 -35.21 -46.55
CA LYS A 457 -39.82 -34.50 -45.98
C LYS A 457 -39.61 -32.98 -45.97
N GLN A 458 -40.25 -32.35 -46.94
CA GLN A 458 -40.70 -30.96 -46.87
C GLN A 458 -41.59 -30.75 -45.64
N HIS A 459 -41.31 -29.73 -44.85
CA HIS A 459 -42.37 -28.92 -44.24
C HIS A 459 -41.94 -27.46 -44.13
N GLN A 460 -42.86 -26.60 -44.55
CA GLN A 460 -42.73 -25.16 -44.72
C GLN A 460 -42.69 -24.39 -43.40
N SER A 461 -41.95 -23.28 -43.48
CA SER A 461 -41.99 -22.01 -42.76
C SER A 461 -43.25 -21.65 -41.96
N ALA A 462 -43.09 -21.07 -40.76
CA ALA A 462 -43.30 -19.63 -40.51
C ALA A 462 -43.41 -19.25 -39.01
N SER A 463 -42.79 -18.09 -38.70
CA SER A 463 -43.22 -17.02 -37.75
C SER A 463 -42.91 -17.07 -36.24
N LYS A 464 -42.15 -16.03 -35.85
CA LYS A 464 -42.33 -15.09 -34.72
C LYS A 464 -42.03 -15.55 -33.27
N GLU A 465 -40.94 -14.98 -32.76
CA GLU A 465 -40.99 -13.97 -31.68
C GLU A 465 -41.68 -14.41 -30.38
N TYR A 466 -40.95 -15.13 -29.53
CA TYR A 466 -41.08 -15.04 -28.07
C TYR A 466 -39.69 -15.21 -27.44
N ARG A 467 -39.19 -14.09 -26.89
CA ARG A 467 -38.08 -14.00 -25.95
C ARG A 467 -38.44 -14.90 -24.75
N SER A 468 -37.91 -16.11 -24.75
CA SER A 468 -38.03 -17.07 -23.66
C SER A 468 -36.80 -16.93 -22.80
N GLN A 469 -36.99 -16.85 -21.49
CA GLN A 469 -35.96 -16.81 -20.46
C GLN A 469 -34.83 -17.80 -20.79
N GLN A 470 -33.69 -17.25 -21.16
CA GLN A 470 -32.48 -18.00 -21.44
C GLN A 470 -31.98 -18.51 -20.09
N ARG A 471 -32.32 -19.76 -19.80
CA ARG A 471 -31.82 -20.48 -18.64
C ARG A 471 -30.33 -20.71 -18.93
N ALA A 472 -29.47 -19.96 -18.27
CA ALA A 472 -28.02 -20.07 -18.40
C ALA A 472 -27.60 -21.53 -18.23
N GLU A 473 -26.66 -21.99 -19.07
CA GLU A 473 -26.18 -23.36 -18.98
C GLU A 473 -25.44 -23.56 -17.65
N PRO A 474 -25.49 -24.77 -17.03
CA PRO A 474 -24.91 -25.01 -15.71
C PRO A 474 -23.42 -24.63 -15.59
N GLY A 475 -22.66 -24.71 -16.69
CA GLY A 475 -21.24 -24.31 -16.75
C GLY A 475 -21.04 -22.79 -16.71
N GLU A 476 -21.84 -22.01 -17.46
CA GLU A 476 -21.75 -20.54 -17.49
C GLU A 476 -21.96 -19.93 -16.10
N VAL A 477 -22.92 -20.47 -15.34
CA VAL A 477 -23.21 -20.03 -13.96
C VAL A 477 -22.04 -20.35 -13.01
N THR A 478 -21.23 -21.36 -13.31
CA THR A 478 -20.13 -21.81 -12.46
C THR A 478 -18.95 -20.83 -12.52
N ASP A 479 -18.58 -20.40 -13.73
CA ASP A 479 -17.50 -19.43 -13.94
C ASP A 479 -17.85 -18.05 -13.38
N GLU A 480 -19.10 -17.62 -13.55
CA GLU A 480 -19.59 -16.35 -13.02
C GLU A 480 -19.56 -16.32 -11.48
N ILE A 481 -19.89 -17.44 -10.82
CA ILE A 481 -19.80 -17.57 -9.37
C ILE A 481 -18.34 -17.57 -8.88
N LEU A 482 -17.43 -18.27 -9.58
CA LEU A 482 -16.00 -18.25 -9.25
C LEU A 482 -15.42 -16.84 -9.39
N TYR A 483 -15.77 -16.14 -10.46
CA TYR A 483 -15.38 -14.75 -10.65
C TYR A 483 -15.88 -13.88 -9.51
N ALA A 484 -17.17 -14.01 -9.13
CA ALA A 484 -17.73 -13.26 -8.01
C ALA A 484 -16.99 -13.53 -6.70
N LEU A 485 -16.64 -14.79 -6.39
CA LEU A 485 -15.88 -15.14 -5.19
C LEU A 485 -14.46 -14.55 -5.21
N ARG A 486 -13.78 -14.56 -6.36
CA ARG A 486 -12.45 -13.94 -6.53
C ARG A 486 -12.49 -12.42 -6.33
N GLU A 487 -13.54 -11.75 -6.80
CA GLU A 487 -13.71 -10.32 -6.56
C GLU A 487 -14.10 -10.00 -5.11
N VAL A 488 -14.93 -10.84 -4.48
CA VAL A 488 -15.22 -10.73 -3.04
C VAL A 488 -13.95 -10.88 -2.20
N LYS A 489 -13.01 -11.76 -2.59
CA LYS A 489 -11.69 -11.87 -1.92
C LYS A 489 -10.89 -10.56 -1.93
N LYS A 490 -11.06 -9.73 -2.97
CA LYS A 490 -10.36 -8.43 -3.11
C LYS A 490 -11.06 -7.29 -2.37
N ALA A 491 -12.25 -7.52 -1.81
CA ALA A 491 -13.06 -6.49 -1.18
C ALA A 491 -12.46 -5.98 0.14
N HIS A 492 -13.10 -4.94 0.69
CA HIS A 492 -12.73 -4.45 2.01
C HIS A 492 -13.10 -5.48 3.09
N ILE A 493 -12.11 -5.81 3.93
CA ILE A 493 -12.24 -6.78 5.02
C ILE A 493 -12.34 -6.02 6.34
N SER A 494 -13.39 -6.29 7.10
CA SER A 494 -13.63 -5.73 8.44
C SER A 494 -13.79 -6.86 9.45
N GLY A 495 -12.66 -7.30 10.03
CA GLY A 495 -12.63 -8.43 10.95
C GLY A 495 -12.96 -9.75 10.25
N SER A 496 -13.95 -10.48 10.75
CA SER A 496 -14.48 -11.72 10.15
C SER A 496 -15.50 -11.48 9.04
N THR A 497 -15.71 -10.23 8.62
CA THR A 497 -16.73 -9.86 7.63
C THR A 497 -16.10 -9.29 6.37
N ILE A 498 -16.59 -9.75 5.21
CA ILE A 498 -16.31 -9.18 3.91
C ILE A 498 -17.57 -8.53 3.36
N GLU A 499 -17.46 -7.30 2.90
CA GLU A 499 -18.52 -6.57 2.23
C GLU A 499 -18.09 -6.17 0.81
N TYR A 500 -18.88 -6.56 -0.19
CA TYR A 500 -18.62 -6.25 -1.59
C TYR A 500 -19.82 -5.55 -2.23
N GLN A 501 -19.57 -4.49 -3.00
CA GLN A 501 -20.62 -3.75 -3.71
C GLN A 501 -20.96 -4.43 -5.04
N THR A 502 -22.15 -5.02 -5.17
CA THR A 502 -22.54 -5.80 -6.35
C THR A 502 -22.55 -5.02 -7.65
N GLY A 503 -22.67 -3.68 -7.59
CA GLY A 503 -22.54 -2.80 -8.75
C GLY A 503 -21.11 -2.70 -9.32
N GLN A 504 -20.10 -3.24 -8.65
CA GLN A 504 -18.73 -3.35 -9.17
C GLN A 504 -18.48 -4.67 -9.91
N LEU A 505 -19.39 -5.64 -9.83
CA LEU A 505 -19.32 -6.84 -10.68
C LEU A 505 -19.70 -6.46 -12.12
N PRO A 506 -19.09 -7.11 -13.14
CA PRO A 506 -19.55 -7.01 -14.52
C PRO A 506 -21.04 -7.34 -14.64
N ASP A 507 -21.76 -6.71 -15.57
CA ASP A 507 -23.21 -6.89 -15.76
C ASP A 507 -23.60 -8.36 -16.01
N SER A 508 -22.70 -9.17 -16.57
CA SER A 508 -22.90 -10.61 -16.76
C SER A 508 -22.97 -11.37 -15.42
N VAL A 509 -22.16 -10.96 -14.44
CA VAL A 509 -22.05 -11.62 -13.12
C VAL A 509 -23.03 -10.99 -12.11
N SER A 510 -23.32 -9.70 -12.28
CA SER A 510 -24.24 -8.94 -11.43
C SER A 510 -25.70 -9.19 -11.82
N THR A 511 -26.12 -10.45 -11.90
CA THR A 511 -27.54 -10.79 -12.07
C THR A 511 -28.15 -11.25 -10.75
N PRO A 512 -29.43 -10.94 -10.47
CA PRO A 512 -30.09 -11.41 -9.26
C PRO A 512 -30.07 -12.94 -9.11
N GLU A 513 -30.03 -13.68 -10.22
CA GLU A 513 -30.00 -15.14 -10.23
C GLU A 513 -28.65 -15.70 -9.78
N ILE A 514 -27.54 -15.12 -10.25
CA ILE A 514 -26.18 -15.48 -9.84
C ILE A 514 -25.95 -15.13 -8.37
N LEU A 515 -26.31 -13.90 -7.95
CA LEU A 515 -26.16 -13.47 -6.55
C LEU A 515 -26.98 -14.35 -5.59
N LYS A 516 -28.17 -14.79 -6.00
CA LYS A 516 -28.99 -15.74 -5.23
C LYS A 516 -28.33 -17.12 -5.14
N THR A 517 -27.70 -17.58 -6.22
CA THR A 517 -27.01 -18.88 -6.26
C THR A 517 -25.74 -18.84 -5.41
N LEU A 518 -24.95 -17.79 -5.53
CA LEU A 518 -23.78 -17.50 -4.69
C LEU A 518 -24.16 -17.45 -3.21
N LYS A 519 -25.20 -16.68 -2.84
CA LYS A 519 -25.73 -16.64 -1.47
C LYS A 519 -26.07 -18.03 -0.94
N LEU A 520 -26.73 -18.83 -1.76
CA LEU A 520 -27.19 -20.16 -1.39
C LEU A 520 -26.02 -21.15 -1.26
N PHE A 521 -24.98 -21.02 -2.09
CA PHE A 521 -23.73 -21.77 -1.95
C PHE A 521 -23.03 -21.43 -0.64
N CYS A 522 -22.73 -20.16 -0.38
CA CYS A 522 -22.01 -19.74 0.83
C CYS A 522 -22.79 -20.13 2.10
N ARG A 523 -24.12 -19.99 2.11
CA ARG A 523 -24.96 -20.39 3.26
C ARG A 523 -24.92 -21.89 3.57
N ARG A 524 -24.57 -22.74 2.60
CA ARG A 524 -24.43 -24.20 2.82
C ARG A 524 -23.11 -24.56 3.51
N GLN A 525 -22.15 -23.65 3.56
CA GLN A 525 -20.82 -23.84 4.15
C GLN A 525 -20.82 -23.40 5.61
N SER A 526 -21.78 -23.92 6.40
CA SER A 526 -22.09 -23.44 7.76
C SER A 526 -21.00 -23.67 8.80
N ASP A 527 -19.97 -24.44 8.46
CA ASP A 527 -18.79 -24.67 9.29
C ASP A 527 -17.79 -23.51 9.23
N ILE A 528 -17.75 -22.76 8.11
CA ILE A 528 -16.85 -21.62 7.90
C ILE A 528 -17.60 -20.29 7.78
N VAL A 529 -18.84 -20.30 7.28
CA VAL A 529 -19.68 -19.12 7.10
C VAL A 529 -20.75 -19.06 8.19
N ALA A 530 -20.74 -17.97 8.96
CA ALA A 530 -21.74 -17.70 9.99
C ALA A 530 -23.02 -17.11 9.38
N GLU A 531 -22.91 -16.10 8.52
CA GLU A 531 -24.04 -15.45 7.87
C GLU A 531 -23.70 -14.96 6.45
N VAL A 532 -24.69 -14.94 5.56
CA VAL A 532 -24.56 -14.37 4.21
C VAL A 532 -25.79 -13.54 3.89
N THR A 533 -25.58 -12.26 3.58
CA THR A 533 -26.65 -11.33 3.23
C THR A 533 -26.42 -10.74 1.84
N VAL A 534 -27.53 -10.51 1.14
CA VAL A 534 -27.58 -9.81 -0.14
C VAL A 534 -28.67 -8.79 0.02
N GLN A 535 -28.34 -7.51 -0.19
CA GLN A 535 -29.27 -6.40 0.00
C GLN A 535 -30.47 -6.54 -0.95
N ASP A 536 -31.67 -6.26 -0.43
CA ASP A 536 -32.88 -6.23 -1.25
C ASP A 536 -32.76 -5.19 -2.36
N GLY A 537 -33.01 -5.60 -3.60
CA GLY A 537 -32.86 -4.75 -4.79
C GLY A 537 -31.47 -4.78 -5.43
N ALA A 538 -30.53 -5.58 -4.94
CA ALA A 538 -29.27 -5.82 -5.64
C ALA A 538 -29.51 -6.54 -6.99
N PRO A 539 -28.84 -6.12 -8.08
CA PRO A 539 -27.88 -5.00 -8.19
C PRO A 539 -28.51 -3.67 -8.63
N PRO A 540 -27.95 -2.51 -8.21
CA PRO A 540 -26.81 -2.34 -7.31
C PRO A 540 -27.19 -2.53 -5.83
N GLY A 541 -26.27 -3.06 -5.03
CA GLY A 541 -26.42 -3.23 -3.58
C GLY A 541 -25.16 -3.82 -2.95
N PHE A 542 -25.28 -4.42 -1.76
CA PHE A 542 -24.18 -5.10 -1.08
C PHE A 542 -24.38 -6.61 -1.01
N PHE A 543 -23.28 -7.34 -1.15
CA PHE A 543 -23.14 -8.76 -0.87
C PHE A 543 -22.15 -8.90 0.29
N GLN A 544 -22.59 -9.49 1.40
CA GLN A 544 -21.80 -9.59 2.63
C GLN A 544 -21.70 -11.04 3.08
N ILE A 545 -20.49 -11.46 3.47
CA ILE A 545 -20.20 -12.75 4.10
C ILE A 545 -19.61 -12.47 5.48
N GLU A 546 -20.22 -13.04 6.51
CA GLU A 546 -19.67 -13.11 7.86
C GLU A 546 -19.17 -14.53 8.11
N PHE A 547 -17.88 -14.66 8.43
CA PHE A 547 -17.23 -15.93 8.74
C PHE A 547 -17.35 -16.24 10.24
N THR A 548 -17.25 -17.52 10.59
CA THR A 548 -17.26 -17.97 11.99
C THR A 548 -16.06 -17.41 12.75
N ASP A 549 -16.18 -17.27 14.08
CA ASP A 549 -15.10 -16.73 14.94
C ASP A 549 -13.76 -17.49 14.82
N THR A 550 -13.80 -18.73 14.32
CA THR A 550 -12.64 -19.60 14.12
C THR A 550 -11.99 -19.45 12.75
N THR A 551 -12.60 -18.68 11.84
CA THR A 551 -12.20 -18.60 10.44
C THR A 551 -11.91 -17.16 10.08
N ASP A 552 -10.65 -16.87 9.75
CA ASP A 552 -10.26 -15.57 9.20
C ASP A 552 -10.96 -15.34 7.84
N ALA A 553 -11.34 -14.10 7.54
CA ALA A 553 -12.11 -13.77 6.36
C ALA A 553 -11.39 -14.12 5.04
N ILE A 554 -10.06 -13.94 4.97
CA ILE A 554 -9.28 -14.28 3.77
C ILE A 554 -9.24 -15.80 3.62
N ALA A 555 -8.87 -16.50 4.69
CA ALA A 555 -8.79 -17.96 4.71
C ALA A 555 -10.15 -18.62 4.41
N GLY A 556 -11.23 -18.05 4.95
CA GLY A 556 -12.60 -18.51 4.71
C GLY A 556 -13.03 -18.31 3.26
N THR A 557 -12.61 -17.22 2.61
CA THR A 557 -12.91 -16.99 1.19
C THR A 557 -12.12 -17.93 0.29
N ASP A 558 -10.85 -18.19 0.61
CA ASP A 558 -10.03 -19.18 -0.10
C ASP A 558 -10.62 -20.59 0.01
N GLU A 559 -11.08 -20.97 1.20
CA GLU A 559 -11.78 -22.25 1.43
C GLU A 559 -13.11 -22.31 0.64
N LEU A 560 -13.87 -21.21 0.57
CA LEU A 560 -15.09 -21.14 -0.24
C LEU A 560 -14.81 -21.36 -1.73
N ILE A 561 -13.73 -20.76 -2.25
CA ILE A 561 -13.29 -20.95 -3.64
C ILE A 561 -12.88 -22.40 -3.85
N SER A 562 -12.03 -22.96 -2.99
CA SER A 562 -11.58 -24.36 -3.08
C SER A 562 -12.77 -25.32 -3.09
N ARG A 563 -13.70 -25.18 -2.15
CA ARG A 563 -14.90 -26.05 -2.07
C ARG A 563 -15.83 -25.88 -3.24
N PHE A 564 -15.90 -24.69 -3.83
CA PHE A 564 -16.69 -24.47 -5.03
C PHE A 564 -16.07 -25.22 -6.20
N VAL A 565 -14.76 -25.06 -6.41
CA VAL A 565 -14.00 -25.81 -7.42
C VAL A 565 -14.18 -27.31 -7.20
N ASP A 566 -13.91 -27.85 -6.01
CA ASP A 566 -14.00 -29.29 -5.72
C ASP A 566 -15.41 -29.85 -6.02
N ARG A 567 -16.45 -29.10 -5.65
CA ARG A 567 -17.83 -29.56 -5.84
C ARG A 567 -18.22 -29.61 -7.31
N TYR A 568 -17.85 -28.60 -8.08
CA TYR A 568 -18.31 -28.46 -9.45
C TYR A 568 -17.34 -29.05 -10.47
N SER A 569 -16.08 -29.30 -10.10
CA SER A 569 -15.12 -30.08 -10.90
C SER A 569 -15.29 -31.60 -10.75
N ALA A 570 -15.94 -32.08 -9.67
CA ALA A 570 -16.16 -33.52 -9.44
C ALA A 570 -17.52 -34.05 -9.95
N THR A 571 -18.39 -33.19 -10.49
CA THR A 571 -19.71 -33.58 -11.03
C THR A 571 -19.76 -33.61 -12.57
N GLU A 572 -18.62 -33.37 -13.21
CA GLU A 572 -18.31 -33.69 -14.60
C GLU A 572 -17.48 -34.99 -14.65
#